data_AF-A0A9J5Y4V5-F1
#
_entry.id   AF-A0A9J5Y4V5-F1
#
_cell.length_a   1.000
_cell.length_b   1.000
_cell.length_c   1.000
_cell.angle_alpha   90.00
_cell.angle_beta   90.00
_cell.angle_gamma   90.00
#
_symmetry.space_group_name_H-M   'P 1'
#
loop_
_entity.id
_entity.type
_entity.pdbx_description
1 polymer ?
#
loop_
_entity_poly.entity_id
_entity_poly.type
_entity_poly.pdbx_seq_one_letter_code
_entity_poly.pdbx_strand_id
1 'polypeptide(L)'
;MWTFHQKMKRLASTLSVWSKMQFGDIYAKVKDFEARVKEAEDNLIHNNTEEQRAELHGINAKYIRFMKMEDSILKQKSQLHWFREGDSNSKYFHALIRGRRRRLFIHKLLNDNAEWIQGDEHIAKAACEHFQNIFTGEDKFIDEIPINCIPRLVNQEHNDRMKELPTMEELKEVVYSMNPKLGNWT
;
A
#
# COMPACT_ATOMS: atom_id res chain seq x y z
N MET A 1 -7.34 25.57 2.39
CA MET A 1 -7.27 24.15 1.97
C MET A 1 -8.53 23.64 1.24
N TRP A 2 -9.76 23.96 1.69
CA TRP A 2 -11.01 23.44 1.08
C TRP A 2 -11.23 23.84 -0.39
N THR A 3 -10.89 25.08 -0.76
CA THR A 3 -11.03 25.59 -2.13
C THR A 3 -10.13 24.86 -3.14
N PHE A 4 -8.91 24.49 -2.74
CA PHE A 4 -8.00 23.70 -3.58
C PHE A 4 -8.51 22.27 -3.79
N HIS A 5 -8.99 21.63 -2.72
CA HIS A 5 -9.59 20.29 -2.80
C HIS A 5 -10.80 20.24 -3.75
N GLN A 6 -11.68 21.23 -3.69
CA GLN A 6 -12.82 21.32 -4.61
C GLN A 6 -12.40 21.53 -6.06
N LYS A 7 -11.40 22.39 -6.32
CA LYS A 7 -10.84 22.58 -7.66
C LYS A 7 -10.23 21.28 -8.21
N MET A 8 -9.49 20.54 -7.37
CA MET A 8 -8.94 19.22 -7.73
C MET A 8 -10.02 18.19 -8.02
N LYS A 9 -11.09 18.14 -7.21
CA LYS A 9 -12.23 17.24 -7.47
C LYS A 9 -12.92 17.54 -8.80
N ARG A 10 -13.15 18.82 -9.12
CA ARG A 10 -13.73 19.23 -10.40
C ARG A 10 -12.82 18.81 -11.56
N LEU A 11 -11.53 19.11 -11.47
CA LEU A 11 -10.55 18.72 -12.48
C LEU A 11 -10.51 17.20 -12.70
N ALA A 12 -10.49 16.41 -11.62
CA ALA A 12 -10.50 14.96 -11.70
C ALA A 12 -11.77 14.43 -12.38
N SER A 13 -12.94 15.00 -12.07
CA SER A 13 -14.20 14.64 -12.72
C SER A 13 -14.17 14.95 -14.22
N THR A 14 -13.72 16.15 -14.60
CA THR A 14 -13.63 16.55 -16.02
C THR A 14 -12.66 15.66 -16.79
N LEU A 15 -11.50 15.36 -16.19
CA LEU A 15 -10.50 14.46 -16.79
C LEU A 15 -11.03 13.03 -16.91
N SER A 16 -11.83 12.55 -15.94
CA SER A 16 -12.43 11.22 -16.02
C SER A 16 -13.44 11.11 -17.16
N VAL A 17 -14.28 12.14 -17.34
CA VAL A 17 -15.23 12.21 -18.48
C VAL A 17 -14.47 12.28 -19.80
N TRP A 18 -13.48 13.16 -19.91
CA TRP A 18 -12.65 13.27 -21.12
C TRP A 18 -11.92 11.96 -21.44
N SER A 19 -11.36 11.29 -20.43
CA SER A 19 -10.68 10.01 -20.59
C SER A 19 -11.63 8.93 -21.13
N LYS A 20 -12.86 8.84 -20.58
CA LYS A 20 -13.90 7.94 -21.09
C LYS A 20 -14.31 8.28 -22.52
N MET A 21 -14.46 9.56 -22.87
CA MET A 21 -14.82 9.95 -24.23
C MET A 21 -13.72 9.64 -25.25
N GLN A 22 -12.47 9.94 -24.90
CA GLN A 22 -11.37 9.86 -25.86
C GLN A 22 -10.79 8.45 -26.00
N PHE A 23 -10.65 7.72 -24.89
CA PHE A 23 -10.06 6.39 -24.91
C PHE A 23 -11.12 5.28 -24.79
N GLY A 24 -12.27 5.57 -24.20
CA GLY A 24 -13.29 4.55 -23.93
C GLY A 24 -12.83 3.53 -22.91
N ASP A 25 -13.47 2.37 -22.92
CA ASP A 25 -12.99 1.21 -22.18
C ASP A 25 -11.87 0.52 -22.97
N ILE A 26 -10.62 0.81 -22.59
CA ILE A 26 -9.43 0.24 -23.22
C ILE A 26 -9.40 -1.28 -23.02
N TYR A 27 -9.85 -1.79 -21.87
CA TYR A 27 -9.88 -3.22 -21.60
C TYR A 27 -10.86 -3.94 -22.53
N ALA A 28 -12.04 -3.35 -22.75
CA ALA A 28 -13.01 -3.87 -23.71
C ALA A 28 -12.46 -3.83 -25.15
N LYS A 29 -11.73 -2.76 -25.53
CA LYS A 29 -11.10 -2.66 -26.86
C LYS A 29 -10.01 -3.71 -27.07
N VAL A 30 -9.16 -3.98 -26.08
CA VAL A 30 -8.15 -5.05 -26.17
C VAL A 30 -8.81 -6.40 -26.46
N LYS A 31 -9.88 -6.73 -25.72
CA LYS A 31 -10.64 -7.97 -25.91
C LYS A 31 -11.34 -8.06 -27.27
N ASP A 32 -11.89 -6.94 -27.75
CA ASP A 32 -12.49 -6.86 -29.09
C ASP A 32 -11.44 -7.12 -30.19
N PHE A 33 -10.29 -6.45 -30.11
CA PHE A 33 -9.22 -6.65 -31.08
C PHE A 33 -8.60 -8.05 -31.01
N GLU A 34 -8.50 -8.66 -29.83
CA GLU A 34 -8.08 -10.06 -29.68
C GLU A 34 -9.02 -11.01 -30.43
N ALA A 35 -10.34 -10.83 -30.28
CA ALA A 35 -11.33 -11.63 -31.00
C ALA A 35 -11.23 -11.44 -32.52
N ARG A 36 -11.02 -10.20 -32.99
CA ARG A 36 -10.86 -9.87 -34.41
C ARG A 36 -9.56 -10.42 -35.01
N VAL A 37 -8.47 -10.44 -34.24
CA VAL A 37 -7.22 -11.09 -34.66
C VAL A 37 -7.47 -12.58 -34.85
N LYS A 38 -8.13 -13.22 -33.88
CA LYS A 38 -8.44 -14.65 -33.96
C LYS A 38 -9.32 -14.99 -35.17
N GLU A 39 -10.36 -14.22 -35.41
CA GLU A 39 -11.23 -14.40 -36.59
C GLU A 39 -10.46 -14.20 -37.90
N ALA A 40 -9.57 -13.20 -37.96
CA ALA A 40 -8.72 -12.96 -39.12
C ALA A 40 -7.68 -14.08 -39.34
N GLU A 41 -7.12 -14.65 -38.27
CA GLU A 41 -6.24 -15.82 -38.32
C GLU A 41 -6.99 -17.07 -38.81
N ASP A 42 -8.20 -17.32 -38.31
CA ASP A 42 -9.06 -18.42 -38.74
C ASP A 42 -9.44 -18.29 -40.23
N ASN A 43 -9.76 -17.07 -40.68
CA ASN A 43 -10.04 -16.79 -42.09
C ASN A 43 -8.81 -17.01 -42.99
N LEU A 44 -7.60 -16.71 -42.49
CA LEU A 44 -6.35 -16.91 -43.23
C LEU A 44 -6.03 -18.39 -43.48
N ILE A 45 -6.48 -19.27 -42.58
CA ILE A 45 -6.34 -20.73 -42.72
C ILE A 45 -7.18 -21.24 -43.91
N HIS A 46 -8.34 -20.63 -44.15
CA HIS A 46 -9.28 -21.04 -45.19
C HIS A 46 -9.00 -20.38 -46.54
N ASN A 47 -8.60 -19.10 -46.54
CA ASN A 47 -8.24 -18.34 -47.73
C ASN A 47 -6.95 -17.58 -47.44
N ASN A 48 -5.92 -17.77 -48.26
CA ASN A 48 -4.59 -17.21 -48.02
C ASN A 48 -4.21 -16.21 -49.12
N THR A 49 -4.98 -15.14 -49.22
CA THR A 49 -4.77 -14.06 -50.20
C THR A 49 -3.92 -12.94 -49.58
N GLU A 50 -3.17 -12.21 -50.41
CA GLU A 50 -2.32 -11.10 -49.98
C GLU A 50 -3.11 -9.98 -49.28
N GLU A 51 -4.35 -9.73 -49.72
CA GLU A 51 -5.28 -8.76 -49.12
C GLU A 51 -5.64 -9.12 -47.67
N GLN A 52 -5.90 -10.40 -47.39
CA GLN A 52 -6.24 -10.90 -46.05
C GLN A 52 -5.04 -10.86 -45.11
N ARG A 53 -3.83 -11.10 -45.63
CA ARG A 53 -2.58 -10.90 -44.86
C ARG A 53 -2.39 -9.44 -44.48
N ALA A 54 -2.62 -8.52 -45.42
CA ALA A 54 -2.53 -7.08 -45.16
C ALA A 54 -3.56 -6.63 -44.12
N GLU A 55 -4.78 -7.15 -44.18
CA GLU A 55 -5.83 -6.89 -43.19
C GLU A 55 -5.43 -7.41 -41.80
N LEU A 56 -4.95 -8.65 -41.69
CA LEU A 56 -4.46 -9.24 -40.43
C LEU A 56 -3.34 -8.39 -39.82
N HIS A 57 -2.36 -7.96 -40.62
CA HIS A 57 -1.29 -7.06 -40.14
C HIS A 57 -1.85 -5.73 -39.63
N GLY A 58 -2.85 -5.17 -40.31
CA GLY A 58 -3.52 -3.94 -39.88
C GLY A 58 -4.27 -4.09 -38.55
N ILE A 59 -4.96 -5.22 -38.35
CA ILE A 59 -5.66 -5.53 -37.10
C ILE A 59 -4.64 -5.80 -35.99
N ASN A 60 -3.58 -6.57 -36.24
CA ASN A 60 -2.51 -6.83 -35.28
C ASN A 60 -1.79 -5.54 -34.82
N ALA A 61 -1.52 -4.62 -35.74
CA ALA A 61 -0.93 -3.32 -35.38
C ALA A 61 -1.84 -2.52 -34.43
N LYS A 62 -3.16 -2.54 -34.65
CA LYS A 62 -4.14 -1.92 -33.75
C LYS A 62 -4.20 -2.64 -32.40
N TYR A 63 -4.21 -3.98 -32.39
CA TYR A 63 -4.20 -4.78 -31.18
C TYR A 63 -2.97 -4.48 -30.29
N ILE A 64 -1.77 -4.51 -30.88
CA ILE A 64 -0.51 -4.17 -30.19
C ILE A 64 -0.56 -2.74 -29.60
N ARG A 65 -1.14 -1.78 -30.33
CA ARG A 65 -1.29 -0.40 -29.85
C ARG A 65 -2.18 -0.33 -28.60
N PHE A 66 -3.31 -1.04 -28.58
CA PHE A 66 -4.21 -1.05 -27.42
C PHE A 66 -3.61 -1.81 -26.23
N MET A 67 -2.93 -2.93 -26.47
CA MET A 67 -2.17 -3.66 -25.45
C MET A 67 -1.11 -2.77 -24.78
N LYS A 68 -0.31 -2.04 -25.56
CA LYS A 68 0.69 -1.10 -25.02
C LYS A 68 0.05 0.01 -24.18
N MET A 69 -1.12 0.48 -24.56
CA MET A 69 -1.85 1.51 -23.84
C MET A 69 -2.40 0.99 -22.50
N GLU A 70 -2.97 -0.21 -22.50
CA GLU A 70 -3.39 -0.91 -21.29
C GLU A 70 -2.22 -1.10 -20.31
N ASP A 71 -1.08 -1.60 -20.81
CA ASP A 71 0.16 -1.77 -20.05
C ASP A 71 0.62 -0.46 -19.40
N SER A 72 0.62 0.65 -20.16
CA SER A 72 0.98 1.97 -19.62
C SER A 72 0.04 2.41 -18.50
N ILE A 73 -1.26 2.16 -18.64
CA ILE A 73 -2.26 2.49 -17.60
C ILE A 73 -2.05 1.62 -16.36
N LEU A 74 -1.84 0.32 -16.54
CA LEU A 74 -1.57 -0.60 -15.44
C LEU A 74 -0.28 -0.23 -14.70
N LYS A 75 0.78 0.17 -15.41
CA LYS A 75 2.02 0.70 -14.81
C LYS A 75 1.79 1.97 -13.99
N GLN A 76 0.97 2.90 -14.49
CA GLN A 76 0.60 4.12 -13.76
C GLN A 76 -0.23 3.80 -12.51
N LYS A 77 -1.25 2.95 -12.64
CA LYS A 77 -2.16 2.56 -11.54
C LYS A 77 -1.47 1.76 -10.44
N SER A 78 -0.62 0.80 -10.81
CA SER A 78 0.14 -0.04 -9.87
C SER A 78 1.25 0.71 -9.15
N GLN A 79 1.50 1.98 -9.51
CA GLN A 79 2.64 2.74 -9.01
C GLN A 79 3.97 1.96 -9.17
N LEU A 80 4.09 1.12 -10.21
CA LEU A 80 5.24 0.24 -10.39
C LEU A 80 6.56 1.02 -10.50
N HIS A 81 6.51 2.28 -10.94
CA HIS A 81 7.64 3.22 -10.88
C HIS A 81 8.11 3.47 -9.44
N TRP A 82 7.19 3.58 -8.49
CA TRP A 82 7.47 3.67 -7.06
C TRP A 82 8.09 2.39 -6.51
N PHE A 83 7.77 1.22 -7.07
CA PHE A 83 8.41 -0.04 -6.70
C PHE A 83 9.82 -0.18 -7.29
N ARG A 84 10.02 0.26 -8.55
CA ARG A 84 11.32 0.20 -9.23
C ARG A 84 12.33 1.22 -8.69
N GLU A 85 11.83 2.39 -8.29
CA GLU A 85 12.67 3.48 -7.75
C GLU A 85 12.57 3.61 -6.22
N GLY A 86 11.79 2.77 -5.55
CA GLY A 86 11.46 2.91 -4.12
C GLY A 86 12.65 2.93 -3.18
N ASP A 87 13.74 2.27 -3.57
CA ASP A 87 15.02 2.26 -2.83
C ASP A 87 16.11 3.12 -3.51
N SER A 88 15.79 3.71 -4.66
CA SER A 88 16.69 4.64 -5.34
C SER A 88 16.59 6.00 -4.67
N ASN A 89 17.73 6.51 -4.22
CA ASN A 89 17.89 7.79 -3.52
C ASN A 89 17.67 8.99 -4.48
N SER A 90 16.53 9.04 -5.16
CA SER A 90 16.26 9.97 -6.26
C SER A 90 15.97 11.39 -5.75
N LYS A 91 16.26 12.39 -6.59
CA LYS A 91 15.96 13.81 -6.29
C LYS A 91 14.47 14.02 -5.95
N TYR A 92 13.59 13.20 -6.51
CA TYR A 92 12.16 13.23 -6.26
C TYR A 92 11.80 12.76 -4.83
N PHE A 93 12.37 11.65 -4.36
CA PHE A 93 12.16 11.19 -2.97
C PHE A 93 12.66 12.20 -1.95
N HIS A 94 13.84 12.80 -2.17
CA HIS A 94 14.35 13.88 -1.33
C HIS A 94 13.44 15.12 -1.34
N ALA A 95 12.82 15.45 -2.47
CA ALA A 95 11.85 16.55 -2.54
C ALA A 95 10.57 16.23 -1.75
N LEU A 96 10.07 15.00 -1.86
CA LEU A 96 8.92 14.50 -1.09
C LEU A 96 9.19 14.49 0.42
N ILE A 97 10.34 13.95 0.85
CA ILE A 97 10.77 13.95 2.26
C ILE A 97 10.89 15.38 2.78
N ARG A 98 11.52 16.29 2.03
CA ARG A 98 11.62 17.71 2.42
C ARG A 98 10.25 18.39 2.50
N GLY A 99 9.33 18.06 1.60
CA GLY A 99 7.95 18.55 1.65
C GLY A 99 7.20 18.04 2.87
N ARG A 100 7.33 16.73 3.17
CA ARG A 100 6.74 16.11 4.36
C ARG A 100 7.32 16.70 5.64
N ARG A 101 8.65 16.86 5.73
CA ARG A 101 9.33 17.51 6.87
C ARG A 101 8.83 18.92 7.09
N ARG A 102 8.70 19.74 6.04
CA ARG A 102 8.13 21.10 6.15
C ARG A 102 6.70 21.10 6.66
N ARG A 103 5.86 20.18 6.17
CA ARG A 103 4.44 20.09 6.60
C ARG A 103 4.29 19.60 8.04
N LEU A 104 5.17 18.71 8.48
CA LEU A 104 5.17 18.12 9.82
C LEU A 104 6.00 18.92 10.82
N PHE A 105 6.60 20.03 10.41
CA PHE A 105 7.40 20.86 11.29
C PHE A 105 6.50 21.54 12.32
N ILE A 106 6.82 21.34 13.60
CA ILE A 106 6.07 21.91 14.71
C ILE A 106 6.69 23.28 15.03
N HIS A 107 6.03 24.36 14.62
CA HIS A 107 6.53 25.71 14.83
C HIS A 107 6.35 26.21 16.27
N LYS A 108 5.27 25.78 16.92
CA LYS A 108 4.93 26.17 18.29
C LYS A 108 4.06 25.10 18.93
N LEU A 109 4.23 24.93 20.23
CA LEU A 109 3.44 24.03 21.05
C LEU A 109 2.76 24.84 22.16
N LEU A 110 1.54 24.50 22.53
CA LEU A 110 0.83 25.13 23.65
C LEU A 110 1.02 24.22 24.87
N ASN A 111 1.52 24.75 25.98
CA ASN A 111 1.69 23.99 27.21
C ASN A 111 0.41 23.99 28.07
N ASP A 112 0.43 23.23 29.16
CA ASP A 112 -0.71 23.10 30.08
C ASP A 112 -1.05 24.42 30.81
N ASN A 113 -0.09 25.36 30.88
CA ASN A 113 -0.27 26.71 31.42
C ASN A 113 -0.81 27.71 30.37
N ALA A 114 -1.22 27.23 29.19
CA ALA A 114 -1.68 28.03 28.06
C ALA A 114 -0.64 29.02 27.47
N GLU A 115 0.64 28.75 27.67
CA GLU A 115 1.76 29.51 27.09
C GLU A 115 2.28 28.85 25.81
N TRP A 116 2.67 29.68 24.84
CA TRP A 116 3.24 29.21 23.59
C TRP A 116 4.74 28.95 23.72
N ILE A 117 5.13 27.69 23.60
CA ILE A 117 6.52 27.25 23.51
C ILE A 117 6.99 27.37 22.05
N GLN A 118 8.10 28.07 21.86
CA GLN A 118 8.76 28.25 20.56
C GLN A 118 10.25 27.96 20.67
N GLY A 119 10.84 27.50 19.57
CA GLY A 119 12.24 27.09 19.47
C GLY A 119 12.41 25.58 19.58
N ASP A 120 13.25 25.03 18.70
CA ASP A 120 13.41 23.58 18.54
C ASP A 120 13.84 22.90 19.84
N GLU A 121 14.75 23.51 20.61
CA GLU A 121 15.20 22.97 21.91
C GLU A 121 14.07 22.94 22.96
N HIS A 122 13.29 24.02 23.07
CA HIS A 122 12.21 24.10 24.03
C HIS A 122 11.06 23.15 23.67
N ILE A 123 10.72 23.03 22.39
CA ILE A 123 9.70 22.09 21.90
C ILE A 123 10.15 20.65 22.15
N ALA A 124 11.42 20.32 21.89
CA ALA A 124 11.96 19.00 22.16
C ALA A 124 11.91 18.67 23.67
N LYS A 125 12.33 19.60 24.53
CA LYS A 125 12.29 19.43 25.98
C LYS A 125 10.86 19.22 26.49
N ALA A 126 9.92 20.06 26.06
CA ALA A 126 8.51 19.94 26.44
C ALA A 126 7.89 18.61 25.97
N ALA A 127 8.24 18.13 24.77
CA ALA A 127 7.80 16.84 24.29
C ALA A 127 8.36 15.69 25.15
N CYS A 128 9.65 15.73 25.48
CA CYS A 128 10.28 14.75 26.36
C CYS A 128 9.62 14.71 27.73
N GLU A 129 9.44 15.87 28.39
CA GLU A 129 8.79 15.97 29.70
C GLU A 129 7.35 15.45 29.67
N HIS A 130 6.58 15.81 28.64
CA HIS A 130 5.20 15.34 28.47
C HIS A 130 5.11 13.81 28.37
N PHE A 131 5.91 13.20 27.49
CA PHE A 131 5.90 11.74 27.35
C PHE A 131 6.50 11.04 28.56
N GLN A 132 7.51 11.62 29.20
CA GLN A 132 8.05 11.10 30.44
C GLN A 132 6.95 11.07 31.52
N ASN A 133 6.16 12.12 31.68
CA ASN A 133 5.04 12.12 32.63
C ASN A 133 3.97 11.08 32.29
N ILE A 134 3.69 10.84 31.01
CA ILE A 134 2.74 9.79 30.57
C ILE A 134 3.26 8.38 30.92
N PHE A 135 4.54 8.11 30.65
CA PHE A 135 5.13 6.79 30.83
C PHE A 135 5.63 6.51 32.25
N THR A 136 5.82 7.56 33.05
CA THR A 136 6.27 7.49 34.44
C THR A 136 5.10 7.82 35.37
N GLY A 137 3.91 7.29 35.04
CA GLY A 137 2.65 7.61 35.70
C GLY A 137 2.74 7.64 37.23
N GLU A 138 1.85 8.41 37.86
CA GLU A 138 1.77 8.53 39.31
C GLU A 138 1.92 7.16 39.98
N ASP A 139 2.74 7.10 41.03
CA ASP A 139 2.97 5.93 41.89
C ASP A 139 1.69 5.62 42.68
N LYS A 140 0.62 5.29 41.93
CA LYS A 140 -0.62 4.80 42.46
C LYS A 140 -0.31 3.39 42.88
N PHE A 141 -0.27 3.17 44.18
CA PHE A 141 -0.41 1.85 44.76
C PHE A 141 -1.52 1.14 43.99
N ILE A 142 -1.14 0.15 43.19
CA ILE A 142 -2.11 -0.74 42.57
C ILE A 142 -2.73 -1.45 43.76
N ASP A 143 -3.96 -1.10 44.07
CA ASP A 143 -4.72 -1.86 45.04
C ASP A 143 -4.90 -3.26 44.45
N GLU A 144 -4.15 -4.23 44.94
CA GLU A 144 -4.18 -5.62 44.47
C GLU A 144 -5.40 -6.39 45.01
N ILE A 145 -6.20 -5.78 45.89
CA ILE A 145 -7.43 -6.38 46.43
C ILE A 145 -8.38 -6.90 45.32
N PRO A 146 -8.62 -6.20 44.20
CA PRO A 146 -9.45 -6.70 43.10
C PRO A 146 -8.85 -7.92 42.37
N ILE A 147 -7.53 -8.12 42.41
CA ILE A 147 -6.86 -9.28 41.80
C ILE A 147 -7.20 -10.56 42.58
N ASN A 148 -7.42 -10.46 43.90
CA ASN A 148 -7.83 -11.59 44.74
C ASN A 148 -9.26 -12.08 44.45
N CYS A 149 -10.08 -11.28 43.76
CA CYS A 149 -11.41 -11.71 43.30
C CYS A 149 -11.36 -12.54 42.01
N ILE A 150 -10.20 -12.64 41.35
CA ILE A 150 -10.03 -13.42 40.14
C ILE A 150 -9.76 -14.88 40.55
N PRO A 151 -10.64 -15.84 40.20
CA PRO A 151 -10.41 -17.23 40.53
C PRO A 151 -9.13 -17.73 39.83
N ARG A 152 -8.31 -18.48 40.57
CA ARG A 152 -7.09 -19.09 40.04
C ARG A 152 -7.46 -20.23 39.07
N LEU A 153 -7.62 -19.89 37.79
CA LEU A 153 -7.97 -20.83 36.72
C LEU A 153 -6.75 -21.60 36.18
N VAL A 154 -5.54 -21.10 36.44
CA VAL A 154 -4.28 -21.71 36.01
C VAL A 154 -3.63 -22.39 37.21
N ASN A 155 -3.58 -23.72 37.16
CA ASN A 155 -2.90 -24.52 38.18
C ASN A 155 -1.37 -24.44 37.98
N GLN A 156 -0.61 -24.95 38.96
CA GLN A 156 0.85 -24.88 38.90
C GLN A 156 1.40 -25.64 37.68
N GLU A 157 0.79 -26.77 37.33
CA GLU A 157 1.16 -27.59 36.18
C GLU A 157 1.02 -26.84 34.85
N HIS A 158 -0.06 -26.07 34.65
CA HIS A 158 -0.24 -25.23 33.48
C HIS A 158 0.83 -24.13 33.41
N ASN A 159 1.19 -23.54 34.55
CA ASN A 159 2.25 -22.53 34.61
C ASN A 159 3.63 -23.14 34.31
N ASP A 160 3.90 -24.35 34.80
CA ASP A 160 5.17 -25.03 34.57
C ASP A 160 5.31 -25.40 33.08
N ARG A 161 4.23 -25.87 32.45
CA ARG A 161 4.16 -26.09 30.99
C ARG A 161 4.36 -24.82 30.17
N MET A 162 3.77 -23.69 30.57
CA MET A 162 3.92 -22.41 29.85
C MET A 162 5.32 -21.79 29.97
N LYS A 163 6.10 -22.20 30.98
CA LYS A 163 7.48 -21.75 31.20
C LYS A 163 8.51 -22.69 30.56
N GLU A 164 8.10 -23.88 30.14
CA GLU A 164 8.97 -24.83 29.47
C GLU A 164 9.39 -24.29 28.09
N LEU A 165 10.61 -24.62 27.66
CA LEU A 165 11.07 -24.26 26.33
C LEU A 165 10.25 -25.06 25.30
N PRO A 166 9.76 -24.42 24.22
CA PRO A 166 9.01 -25.11 23.20
C PRO A 166 9.88 -26.20 22.55
N THR A 167 9.28 -27.35 22.27
CA THR A 167 10.02 -28.46 21.64
C THR A 167 10.28 -28.16 20.16
N MET A 168 11.29 -28.82 19.57
CA MET A 168 11.55 -28.68 18.13
C MET A 168 10.39 -29.17 17.26
N GLU A 169 9.54 -30.05 17.78
CA GLU A 169 8.34 -30.53 17.09
C GLU A 169 7.25 -29.46 17.05
N GLU A 170 6.97 -28.79 18.17
CA GLU A 170 6.02 -27.66 18.24
C GLU A 170 6.46 -26.51 17.32
N LEU A 171 7.77 -26.18 17.32
CA LEU A 171 8.32 -25.15 16.45
C LEU A 171 8.13 -25.49 14.97
N LYS A 172 8.36 -26.74 14.57
CA LYS A 172 8.13 -27.20 13.19
C LYS A 172 6.66 -27.08 12.81
N GLU A 173 5.76 -27.54 13.67
CA GLU A 173 4.31 -27.48 13.42
C GLU A 173 3.83 -26.05 13.24
N VAL A 174 4.23 -25.13 14.12
CA VAL A 174 3.87 -23.71 14.02
C VAL A 174 4.43 -23.11 12.73
N VAL A 175 5.70 -23.35 12.40
CA VAL A 175 6.32 -22.84 11.16
C VAL A 175 5.60 -23.37 9.91
N TYR A 176 5.22 -24.65 9.89
CA TYR A 176 4.45 -25.22 8.78
C TYR A 176 3.02 -24.69 8.71
N SER A 177 2.38 -24.42 9.86
CA SER A 177 1.03 -23.86 9.92
C SER A 177 0.98 -22.37 9.52
N MET A 178 2.06 -21.62 9.74
CA MET A 178 2.15 -20.20 9.40
C MET A 178 2.19 -19.92 7.89
N ASN A 179 2.52 -20.92 7.05
CA ASN A 179 2.60 -20.70 5.60
C ASN A 179 2.26 -21.96 4.77
N PRO A 180 1.03 -22.06 4.21
CA PRO A 180 0.60 -23.22 3.40
C PRO A 180 1.31 -23.36 2.04
N LYS A 181 2.29 -22.50 1.71
CA LYS A 181 3.05 -22.55 0.45
C LYS A 181 4.50 -23.01 0.59
N LEU A 182 5.01 -23.25 1.79
CA LEU A 182 6.36 -23.80 1.98
C LEU A 182 6.29 -25.33 2.03
N GLY A 183 5.94 -25.91 0.87
CA GLY A 183 6.08 -27.33 0.64
C GLY A 183 7.55 -27.74 0.66
N ASN A 184 7.84 -28.75 1.48
CA ASN A 184 8.88 -29.76 1.29
C ASN A 184 10.30 -29.24 1.04
N TRP A 185 10.99 -28.85 2.11
CA TRP A 185 12.45 -28.95 2.14
C TRP A 185 12.81 -30.39 2.51
N THR A 186 13.00 -31.24 1.49
CA THR A 186 13.76 -32.49 1.62
C THR A 186 15.26 -32.18 1.68
#